data_AF-A0A973ASX8-F1
#
_entry.id   AF-A0A973ASX8-F1
#
_cell.length_a   1.000
_cell.length_b   1.000
_cell.length_c   1.000
_cell.angle_alpha   90.00
_cell.angle_beta   90.00
_cell.angle_gamma   90.00
#
_symmetry.space_group_name_H-M   'P 1'
#
loop_
_entity.id
_entity.type
_entity.pdbx_description
1 polymer ?
#
loop_
_entity_poly.entity_id
_entity_poly.type
_entity_poly.pdbx_seq_one_letter_code
_entity_poly.pdbx_strand_id
1 'polypeptide(L)'
;MKFQIQCHSPLNLRLKWGLFFVLLFGQIQEASALLVPPDKIASELQSAEFIADIAIESTTAMSDTTVYAKTIAAARILQIHSVKDGLSLDAPKMGDLIEIESLGGELGPRGVIFSGYPRPRNGMSYRAYLNRGSEKNSQRFVITGFESGLTPLTPTRQFSRNRTDGSDGAGSGPFLYWDSRFFPLSYYIAAPSFRNLPNFVTAIEDSFKTWRDLEDVKVEFISLGCNQSTKNENDNLNTLILLSENWPFTKSAIAVTRNFYVSGEESNAGMILDSDILLNGHFFSFTTTQETGKHDIQNIVTHEVGHFLGIGHEIEPINTDATMLANAVANETKKRSLHPNDVSALRAGYAGVGQKFEGHNIHCDVSNDNVGCLAVHSRDIKSNRFGWPLFLIPLLGIILIKKGLRRGLDSI
;
A
#
# COMPACT_ATOMS: atom_id res chain seq x y z
N MET A 1 12.19 -9.63 -5.51
CA MET A 1 12.55 -8.26 -5.04
C MET A 1 12.37 -8.16 -3.52
N LYS A 2 12.92 -7.15 -2.83
CA LYS A 2 12.53 -6.82 -1.43
C LYS A 2 11.92 -5.42 -1.38
N PHE A 3 10.69 -5.30 -0.91
CA PHE A 3 10.02 -4.02 -0.71
C PHE A 3 10.22 -3.51 0.72
N GLN A 4 10.22 -2.18 0.87
CA GLN A 4 10.17 -1.51 2.17
C GLN A 4 9.09 -0.43 2.11
N ILE A 5 8.10 -0.52 3.00
CA ILE A 5 7.17 0.59 3.24
C ILE A 5 7.77 1.53 4.29
N GLN A 6 7.55 2.82 4.08
CA GLN A 6 7.84 3.84 5.07
C GLN A 6 6.57 4.66 5.36
N CYS A 7 6.13 4.60 6.62
CA CYS A 7 5.32 5.65 7.21
C CYS A 7 6.23 6.81 7.57
N HIS A 8 5.83 8.04 7.24
CA HIS A 8 6.63 9.24 7.48
C HIS A 8 5.84 10.26 8.29
N SER A 9 6.54 10.98 9.16
CA SER A 9 6.04 12.16 9.86
C SER A 9 6.19 13.42 8.97
N PRO A 10 5.47 14.53 9.26
CA PRO A 10 5.57 15.72 8.43
C PRO A 10 6.94 16.42 8.62
N LEU A 11 7.68 16.59 7.52
CA LEU A 11 8.82 17.51 7.45
C LEU A 11 8.33 18.96 7.61
N ASN A 12 8.25 19.46 8.84
CA ASN A 12 8.10 20.89 9.08
C ASN A 12 9.38 21.63 8.67
N LEU A 13 9.27 22.56 7.73
CA LEU A 13 10.35 23.51 7.42
C LEU A 13 10.60 24.41 8.63
N ARG A 14 11.67 24.08 9.36
CA ARG A 14 12.49 24.90 10.28
C ARG A 14 11.89 26.21 10.83
N LEU A 15 11.93 26.31 12.16
CA LEU A 15 12.56 27.46 12.82
C LEU A 15 13.34 26.98 14.06
N LYS A 16 14.58 27.47 14.23
CA LYS A 16 15.47 27.12 15.35
C LYS A 16 15.16 27.95 16.59
N TRP A 17 15.46 27.43 17.79
CA TRP A 17 16.32 28.02 18.85
C TRP A 17 16.06 27.29 20.19
N GLY A 18 17.10 27.02 20.99
CA GLY A 18 16.98 26.48 22.36
C GLY A 18 17.96 25.34 22.68
N LEU A 19 18.63 25.40 23.83
CA LEU A 19 19.71 24.49 24.26
C LEU A 19 19.30 23.56 25.41
N PHE A 20 20.00 22.41 25.48
CA PHE A 20 20.43 21.66 26.69
C PHE A 20 19.60 20.49 27.28
N PHE A 21 20.35 19.40 27.53
CA PHE A 21 20.13 18.18 28.35
C PHE A 21 18.89 17.29 28.11
N VAL A 22 19.12 15.99 27.83
CA VAL A 22 19.04 14.87 28.82
C VAL A 22 19.35 13.49 28.16
N LEU A 23 20.11 12.67 28.90
CA LEU A 23 20.28 11.19 28.91
C LEU A 23 19.81 10.30 27.73
N LEU A 24 20.78 9.60 27.15
CA LEU A 24 20.91 8.12 27.20
C LEU A 24 19.62 7.26 27.12
N PHE A 25 18.91 7.29 25.99
CA PHE A 25 18.06 6.19 25.54
C PHE A 25 18.33 5.88 24.06
N GLY A 26 18.21 4.60 23.68
CA GLY A 26 18.37 4.19 22.29
C GLY A 26 17.31 4.84 21.41
N GLN A 27 17.66 5.20 20.18
CA GLN A 27 16.71 5.75 19.21
C GLN A 27 15.64 4.72 18.87
N ILE A 28 14.52 4.79 19.59
CA ILE A 28 13.24 4.34 19.06
C ILE A 28 12.90 5.37 17.97
N GLN A 29 13.01 4.96 16.71
CA GLN A 29 12.33 5.68 15.65
C GLN A 29 10.84 5.48 15.87
N GLU A 30 10.16 6.49 16.43
CA GLU A 30 8.71 6.50 16.48
C GLU A 30 8.17 6.55 15.05
N ALA A 31 7.73 5.39 14.55
CA ALA A 31 7.01 5.25 13.30
C ALA A 31 5.61 5.84 13.46
N SER A 32 5.54 7.16 13.52
CA SER A 32 4.29 7.91 13.43
C SER A 32 3.83 7.90 11.98
N ALA A 33 2.67 7.30 11.73
CA ALA A 33 2.01 7.38 10.44
C ALA A 33 1.25 8.72 10.33
N LEU A 34 1.45 9.41 9.22
CA LEU A 34 0.70 10.62 8.92
C LEU A 34 -0.71 10.27 8.45
N LEU A 35 -1.68 10.39 9.36
CA LEU A 35 -3.08 10.46 8.98
C LEU A 35 -3.34 11.80 8.29
N VAL A 36 -3.58 11.76 6.98
CA VAL A 36 -3.98 12.94 6.19
C VAL A 36 -5.50 13.02 6.20
N PRO A 37 -6.11 14.04 6.84
CA PRO A 37 -7.56 14.19 6.83
C PRO A 37 -8.06 14.74 5.46
N PRO A 38 -9.32 14.49 5.06
CA PRO A 38 -9.80 14.81 3.71
C PRO A 38 -9.78 16.31 3.36
N ASP A 39 -9.95 17.18 4.34
CA ASP A 39 -9.85 18.64 4.20
C ASP A 39 -8.42 19.07 3.83
N LYS A 40 -7.41 18.41 4.40
CA LYS A 40 -6.01 18.63 4.02
C LYS A 40 -5.75 18.21 2.56
N ILE A 41 -6.28 17.07 2.11
CA ILE A 41 -6.17 16.64 0.70
C ILE A 41 -6.79 17.70 -0.21
N ALA A 42 -8.02 18.17 0.11
CA ALA A 42 -8.70 19.19 -0.67
C ALA A 42 -7.94 20.53 -0.71
N SER A 43 -7.30 20.93 0.40
CA SER A 43 -6.47 22.14 0.48
C SER A 43 -5.19 22.02 -0.37
N GLU A 44 -4.49 20.89 -0.31
CA GLU A 44 -3.30 20.62 -1.13
C GLU A 44 -3.64 20.60 -2.63
N LEU A 45 -4.76 19.97 -3.04
CA LEU A 45 -5.23 20.02 -4.43
C LEU A 45 -5.54 21.45 -4.91
N GLN A 46 -6.11 22.31 -4.06
CA GLN A 46 -6.31 23.74 -4.35
C GLN A 46 -5.00 24.54 -4.40
N SER A 47 -3.94 24.04 -3.76
CA SER A 47 -2.60 24.67 -3.82
C SER A 47 -1.97 24.58 -5.21
N ALA A 48 -2.37 23.61 -6.05
CA ALA A 48 -1.81 23.35 -7.38
C ALA A 48 -1.57 24.62 -8.23
N GLU A 49 -0.33 24.82 -8.66
CA GLU A 49 0.08 25.90 -9.56
C GLU A 49 -0.22 25.58 -11.03
N PHE A 50 -0.28 24.30 -11.36
CA PHE A 50 -0.50 23.77 -12.69
C PHE A 50 -1.42 22.55 -12.62
N ILE A 51 -2.47 22.53 -13.45
CA ILE A 51 -3.37 21.39 -13.59
C ILE A 51 -3.43 21.01 -15.07
N ALA A 52 -3.01 19.79 -15.38
CA ALA A 52 -2.93 19.29 -16.74
C ALA A 52 -3.27 17.80 -16.81
N ASP A 53 -3.85 17.39 -17.93
CA ASP A 53 -3.97 15.99 -18.30
C ASP A 53 -2.65 15.56 -18.99
N ILE A 54 -2.03 14.50 -18.50
CA ILE A 54 -0.69 14.04 -18.86
C ILE A 54 -0.67 12.55 -19.22
N ALA A 55 0.30 12.12 -20.03
CA ALA A 55 0.64 10.71 -20.28
C ALA A 55 2.06 10.41 -19.78
N ILE A 56 2.25 9.38 -18.96
CA ILE A 56 3.56 8.96 -18.46
C ILE A 56 4.27 8.10 -19.52
N GLU A 57 5.35 8.63 -20.11
CA GLU A 57 6.12 7.93 -21.15
C GLU A 57 7.18 7.00 -20.55
N SER A 58 7.82 7.41 -19.45
CA SER A 58 8.81 6.60 -18.74
C SER A 58 8.94 7.02 -17.27
N THR A 59 9.43 6.11 -16.44
CA THR A 59 9.76 6.33 -15.03
C THR A 59 11.18 5.84 -14.77
N THR A 60 11.93 6.60 -13.99
CA THR A 60 13.27 6.25 -13.52
C THR A 60 13.33 6.45 -12.01
N ALA A 61 13.77 5.42 -11.28
CA ALA A 61 14.03 5.53 -9.87
C ALA A 61 15.46 6.06 -9.61
N MET A 62 15.58 7.00 -8.69
CA MET A 62 16.83 7.62 -8.26
C MET A 62 17.03 7.39 -6.75
N SER A 63 18.28 7.18 -6.34
CA SER A 63 18.62 7.05 -4.92
C SER A 63 18.51 8.41 -4.22
N ASP A 64 17.91 8.42 -3.03
CA ASP A 64 17.80 9.61 -2.17
C ASP A 64 18.28 9.26 -0.75
N THR A 65 19.02 10.17 -0.10
CA THR A 65 19.62 9.91 1.22
C THR A 65 18.63 9.99 2.39
N THR A 66 17.43 10.54 2.16
CA THR A 66 16.39 10.77 3.17
C THR A 66 15.22 9.81 2.98
N VAL A 67 14.74 9.67 1.74
CA VAL A 67 13.58 8.84 1.38
C VAL A 67 13.96 7.54 0.67
N TYR A 68 15.25 7.19 0.62
CA TYR A 68 15.85 6.00 -0.02
C TYR A 68 15.71 5.98 -1.55
N ALA A 69 14.52 6.17 -2.09
CA ALA A 69 14.24 6.27 -3.51
C ALA A 69 13.24 7.40 -3.83
N LYS A 70 13.42 8.03 -4.99
CA LYS A 70 12.45 8.91 -5.65
C LYS A 70 12.20 8.40 -7.07
N THR A 71 10.99 8.63 -7.58
CA THR A 71 10.63 8.32 -8.95
C THR A 71 10.52 9.62 -9.73
N ILE A 72 11.31 9.75 -10.79
CA ILE A 72 11.15 10.80 -11.80
C ILE A 72 10.39 10.19 -12.97
N ALA A 73 9.24 10.77 -13.30
CA ALA A 73 8.42 10.39 -14.43
C ALA A 73 8.54 11.43 -15.54
N ALA A 74 8.88 11.00 -16.76
CA ALA A 74 8.77 11.83 -17.95
C ALA A 74 7.32 11.78 -18.43
N ALA A 75 6.65 12.94 -18.45
CA ALA A 75 5.23 13.04 -18.71
C ALA A 75 4.95 14.03 -19.85
N ARG A 76 4.23 13.58 -20.88
CA ARG A 76 3.78 14.42 -21.99
C ARG A 76 2.46 15.10 -21.63
N ILE A 77 2.36 16.41 -21.88
CA ILE A 77 1.12 17.14 -21.65
C ILE A 77 0.15 16.91 -22.80
N LEU A 78 -1.04 16.40 -22.46
CA LEU A 78 -2.14 16.15 -23.39
C LEU A 78 -3.08 17.36 -23.48
N GLN A 79 -3.45 17.92 -22.33
CA GLN A 79 -4.34 19.09 -22.22
C GLN A 79 -4.00 19.90 -20.97
N ILE A 80 -4.13 21.23 -21.03
CA ILE A 80 -3.95 22.12 -19.89
C ILE A 80 -5.33 22.58 -19.41
N HIS A 81 -5.56 22.53 -18.09
CA HIS A 81 -6.80 22.97 -17.44
C HIS A 81 -6.63 24.26 -16.64
N SER A 82 -5.50 24.43 -15.95
CA SER A 82 -5.23 25.61 -15.14
C SER A 82 -3.74 25.89 -15.02
N VAL A 83 -3.40 27.18 -14.97
CA VAL A 83 -2.06 27.72 -14.71
C VAL A 83 -2.24 28.92 -13.80
N LYS A 84 -1.60 28.96 -12.63
CA LYS A 84 -1.61 30.15 -11.76
C LYS A 84 -0.72 31.25 -12.34
N ASP A 85 -1.06 32.52 -12.06
CA ASP A 85 -0.40 33.70 -12.65
C ASP A 85 1.13 33.68 -12.49
N GLY A 86 1.63 33.23 -11.33
CA GLY A 86 3.07 33.13 -11.05
C GLY A 86 3.85 32.13 -11.90
N LEU A 87 3.17 31.23 -12.61
CA LEU A 87 3.76 30.24 -13.52
C LEU A 87 3.58 30.63 -15.00
N SER A 88 2.64 31.52 -15.31
CA SER A 88 2.03 31.66 -16.65
C SER A 88 2.97 32.08 -17.78
N LEU A 89 4.11 32.70 -17.50
CA LEU A 89 5.10 33.10 -18.52
C LEU A 89 6.04 31.94 -18.92
N ASP A 90 6.38 31.06 -17.97
CA ASP A 90 7.30 29.93 -18.14
C ASP A 90 6.57 28.58 -18.04
N ALA A 91 5.26 28.60 -18.27
CA ALA A 91 4.39 27.43 -18.19
C ALA A 91 4.64 26.47 -19.36
N PRO A 92 4.68 25.15 -19.10
CA PRO A 92 4.67 24.13 -20.16
C PRO A 92 3.45 24.26 -21.09
N LYS A 93 3.63 23.87 -22.35
CA LYS A 93 2.59 23.89 -23.39
C LYS A 93 2.07 22.48 -23.67
N MET A 94 0.94 22.37 -24.37
CA MET A 94 0.47 21.06 -24.84
C MET A 94 1.49 20.43 -25.79
N GLY A 95 1.74 19.13 -25.63
CA GLY A 95 2.76 18.39 -26.36
C GLY A 95 4.16 18.41 -25.72
N ASP A 96 4.46 19.37 -24.83
CA ASP A 96 5.74 19.42 -24.12
C ASP A 96 5.92 18.20 -23.21
N LEU A 97 7.19 17.83 -22.97
CA LEU A 97 7.59 16.81 -22.02
C LEU A 97 8.08 17.49 -20.74
N ILE A 98 7.48 17.15 -19.60
CA ILE A 98 7.88 17.63 -18.28
C ILE A 98 8.40 16.47 -17.42
N GLU A 99 9.16 16.79 -16.39
CA GLU A 99 9.52 15.82 -15.34
C GLU A 99 8.59 15.98 -14.15
N ILE A 100 8.15 14.86 -13.56
CA ILE A 100 7.32 14.85 -12.35
C ILE A 100 8.00 13.96 -11.30
N GLU A 101 8.25 14.52 -10.13
CA GLU A 101 8.85 13.82 -8.99
C GLU A 101 7.77 13.28 -8.04
N SER A 102 7.92 12.02 -7.62
CA SER A 102 7.21 11.41 -6.49
C SER A 102 8.17 10.61 -5.59
N LEU A 103 7.74 10.31 -4.37
CA LEU A 103 8.51 9.51 -3.41
C LEU A 103 8.41 8.02 -3.71
N GLY A 104 9.46 7.26 -3.38
CA GLY A 104 9.54 5.84 -3.63
C GLY A 104 10.04 5.50 -5.03
N GLY A 105 10.04 4.21 -5.37
CA GLY A 105 10.58 3.70 -6.63
C GLY A 105 11.44 2.45 -6.45
N GLU A 106 11.97 1.95 -7.56
CA GLU A 106 12.64 0.64 -7.64
C GLU A 106 14.12 0.76 -8.00
N LEU A 107 14.99 0.52 -7.03
CA LEU A 107 16.45 0.58 -7.17
C LEU A 107 17.03 -0.84 -7.18
N GLY A 108 17.15 -1.40 -8.39
CA GLY A 108 17.63 -2.76 -8.61
C GLY A 108 16.70 -3.78 -7.94
N PRO A 109 17.18 -4.63 -7.02
CA PRO A 109 16.34 -5.63 -6.35
C PRO A 109 15.51 -5.08 -5.17
N ARG A 110 15.48 -3.76 -4.95
CA ARG A 110 14.78 -3.11 -3.82
C ARG A 110 13.72 -2.12 -4.31
N GLY A 111 12.49 -2.29 -3.84
CA GLY A 111 11.41 -1.31 -4.03
C GLY A 111 11.15 -0.54 -2.74
N VAL A 112 10.85 0.76 -2.84
CA VAL A 112 10.39 1.58 -1.72
C VAL A 112 9.03 2.17 -2.07
N ILE A 113 8.04 1.98 -1.20
CA ILE A 113 6.69 2.52 -1.37
C ILE A 113 6.36 3.40 -0.16
N PHE A 114 5.89 4.61 -0.43
CA PHE A 114 5.40 5.54 0.59
C PHE A 114 3.87 5.53 0.58
N SER A 115 3.27 5.21 1.72
CA SER A 115 1.81 5.28 1.88
C SER A 115 1.34 6.73 1.71
N GLY A 116 0.25 6.93 0.96
CA GLY A 116 -0.29 8.24 0.65
C GLY A 116 0.47 9.06 -0.40
N TYR A 117 1.48 8.51 -1.10
CA TYR A 117 2.18 9.21 -2.17
C TYR A 117 1.85 8.64 -3.57
N PRO A 118 1.56 9.51 -4.55
CA PRO A 118 1.08 9.10 -5.87
C PRO A 118 2.13 8.32 -6.64
N ARG A 119 1.74 7.23 -7.29
CA ARG A 119 2.65 6.38 -8.08
C ARG A 119 2.40 6.53 -9.58
N PRO A 120 3.14 7.39 -10.31
CA PRO A 120 3.05 7.45 -11.77
C PRO A 120 3.50 6.11 -12.37
N ARG A 121 2.74 5.56 -13.32
CA ARG A 121 3.03 4.28 -13.99
C ARG A 121 3.18 4.46 -15.50
N ASN A 122 4.16 3.77 -16.09
CA ASN A 122 4.45 3.85 -17.53
C ASN A 122 3.26 3.46 -18.39
N GLY A 123 2.93 4.30 -19.38
CA GLY A 123 1.79 4.11 -20.29
C GLY A 123 0.42 4.47 -19.70
N MET A 124 0.37 5.01 -18.47
CA MET A 124 -0.88 5.53 -17.89
C MET A 124 -1.02 7.03 -18.13
N SER A 125 -2.28 7.49 -18.24
CA SER A 125 -2.61 8.92 -18.37
C SER A 125 -3.44 9.39 -17.17
N TYR A 126 -3.13 10.59 -16.67
CA TYR A 126 -3.67 11.14 -15.43
C TYR A 126 -4.03 12.61 -15.56
N ARG A 127 -5.06 13.07 -14.83
CA ARG A 127 -5.18 14.46 -14.42
C ARG A 127 -4.21 14.69 -13.27
N ALA A 128 -3.25 15.58 -13.49
CA ALA A 128 -2.19 15.87 -12.54
C ALA A 128 -2.37 17.25 -11.90
N TYR A 129 -2.18 17.30 -10.58
CA TYR A 129 -2.15 18.52 -9.77
C TYR A 129 -0.70 18.77 -9.37
N LEU A 130 -0.09 19.83 -9.90
CA LEU A 130 1.36 20.01 -9.93
C LEU A 130 1.77 21.39 -9.38
N ASN A 131 2.85 21.40 -8.60
CA ASN A 131 3.58 22.60 -8.18
C ASN A 131 5.01 22.56 -8.76
N ARG A 132 5.62 23.71 -9.03
CA ARG A 132 7.00 23.74 -9.54
C ARG A 132 7.97 23.19 -8.48
N GLY A 133 8.92 22.36 -8.91
CA GLY A 133 9.98 21.84 -8.05
C GLY A 133 10.90 22.93 -7.50
N SER A 134 11.66 22.61 -6.46
CA SER A 134 12.57 23.56 -5.79
C SER A 134 13.76 24.01 -6.66
N GLU A 135 14.08 23.27 -7.73
CA GLU A 135 15.09 23.62 -8.73
C GLU A 135 14.58 24.69 -9.70
N LYS A 136 14.89 25.96 -9.39
CA LYS A 136 14.35 27.17 -10.05
C LYS A 136 14.46 27.24 -11.59
N ASN A 137 15.30 26.44 -12.24
CA ASN A 137 15.52 26.44 -13.69
C ASN A 137 15.11 25.11 -14.35
N SER A 138 14.44 24.21 -13.64
CA SER A 138 13.99 22.92 -14.16
C SER A 138 12.53 22.98 -14.66
N GLN A 139 12.18 22.14 -15.64
CA GLN A 139 10.80 21.76 -15.94
C GLN A 139 10.37 20.56 -15.09
N ARG A 140 10.85 20.48 -13.84
CA ARG A 140 10.48 19.46 -12.87
C ARG A 140 9.39 19.98 -11.95
N PHE A 141 8.34 19.18 -11.82
CA PHE A 141 7.18 19.43 -10.98
C PHE A 141 7.12 18.40 -9.85
N VAL A 142 6.47 18.76 -8.76
CA VAL A 142 6.09 17.84 -7.69
C VAL A 142 4.57 17.70 -7.69
N ILE A 143 4.08 16.50 -7.40
CA ILE A 143 2.64 16.25 -7.30
C ILE A 143 2.14 16.77 -5.95
N THR A 144 1.04 17.53 -5.97
CA THR A 144 0.34 17.97 -4.75
C THR A 144 -1.02 17.27 -4.61
N GLY A 145 -1.54 17.21 -3.39
CA GLY A 145 -2.79 16.49 -3.11
C GLY A 145 -2.63 14.99 -2.86
N PHE A 146 -1.42 14.53 -2.51
CA PHE A 146 -1.14 13.12 -2.19
C PHE A 146 -1.51 12.18 -3.36
N GLU A 147 -1.96 10.95 -3.11
CA GLU A 147 -2.40 10.01 -4.17
C GLU A 147 -3.48 10.62 -5.08
N SER A 148 -4.40 11.42 -4.53
CA SER A 148 -5.44 12.14 -5.29
C SER A 148 -4.89 13.18 -6.27
N GLY A 149 -3.59 13.52 -6.19
CA GLY A 149 -2.89 14.39 -7.11
C GLY A 149 -2.67 13.83 -8.52
N LEU A 150 -2.87 12.51 -8.72
CA LEU A 150 -2.90 11.86 -10.03
C LEU A 150 -4.19 11.02 -10.21
N THR A 151 -5.23 11.60 -10.83
CA THR A 151 -6.48 10.87 -11.12
C THR A 151 -6.43 10.22 -12.50
N PRO A 152 -6.63 8.90 -12.69
CA PRO A 152 -6.61 8.26 -14.00
C PRO A 152 -7.63 8.85 -15.00
N LEU A 153 -7.23 8.99 -16.27
CA LEU A 153 -8.08 9.59 -17.33
C LEU A 153 -8.81 8.58 -18.23
N THR A 154 -8.49 7.29 -18.13
CA THR A 154 -9.02 6.27 -19.05
C THR A 154 -10.54 6.15 -18.94
N PRO A 155 -11.29 5.90 -20.03
CA PRO A 155 -12.74 5.67 -19.97
C PRO A 155 -13.10 4.48 -19.09
N THR A 156 -13.54 4.74 -17.86
CA THR A 156 -13.85 3.70 -16.87
C THR A 156 -15.32 3.29 -16.91
N ARG A 157 -15.56 2.00 -16.72
CA ARG A 157 -16.83 1.52 -16.18
C ARG A 157 -16.66 1.28 -14.69
N GLN A 158 -17.70 1.65 -13.94
CA GLN A 158 -17.81 1.41 -12.51
C GLN A 158 -18.71 0.19 -12.33
N PHE A 159 -18.21 -0.85 -11.66
CA PHE A 159 -18.91 -2.12 -11.39
C PHE A 159 -18.93 -3.15 -12.53
N SER A 160 -18.17 -4.22 -12.33
CA SER A 160 -18.47 -5.59 -12.77
C SER A 160 -17.74 -6.58 -11.84
N ARG A 161 -18.24 -7.82 -11.77
CA ARG A 161 -17.59 -8.90 -11.01
C ARG A 161 -16.31 -9.35 -11.70
N ASN A 162 -16.42 -9.84 -12.94
CA ASN A 162 -15.26 -10.37 -13.67
C ASN A 162 -15.23 -10.14 -15.19
N ARG A 163 -16.24 -9.51 -15.81
CA ARG A 163 -16.24 -9.25 -17.27
C ARG A 163 -16.77 -7.87 -17.64
N THR A 164 -16.23 -7.22 -18.67
CA THR A 164 -16.58 -5.82 -19.03
C THR A 164 -18.04 -5.60 -19.46
N ASP A 165 -18.77 -6.67 -19.77
CA ASP A 165 -20.20 -6.67 -20.09
C ASP A 165 -21.12 -6.75 -18.85
N GLY A 166 -20.55 -6.84 -17.64
CA GLY A 166 -21.30 -6.94 -16.39
C GLY A 166 -21.79 -8.35 -16.06
N SER A 167 -21.45 -9.36 -16.88
CA SER A 167 -21.78 -10.75 -16.61
C SER A 167 -20.93 -11.36 -15.49
N ASP A 168 -21.42 -12.48 -14.97
CA ASP A 168 -20.75 -13.31 -13.98
C ASP A 168 -20.21 -14.56 -14.68
N GLY A 169 -19.05 -14.41 -15.34
CA GLY A 169 -18.39 -15.45 -16.13
C GLY A 169 -19.02 -15.77 -17.50
N ALA A 170 -20.35 -15.93 -17.58
CA ALA A 170 -21.05 -16.49 -18.75
C ALA A 170 -21.18 -15.55 -19.97
N GLY A 171 -20.77 -14.29 -19.87
CA GLY A 171 -20.83 -13.33 -20.98
C GLY A 171 -19.66 -13.42 -21.97
N SER A 172 -19.57 -12.41 -22.83
CA SER A 172 -18.60 -12.34 -23.94
C SER A 172 -17.56 -11.23 -23.79
N GLY A 173 -17.78 -10.26 -22.91
CA GLY A 173 -16.83 -9.17 -22.67
C GLY A 173 -15.47 -9.68 -22.18
N PRO A 174 -14.36 -8.98 -22.45
CA PRO A 174 -13.06 -9.24 -21.82
C PRO A 174 -13.14 -9.47 -20.31
N PHE A 175 -12.31 -10.38 -19.79
CA PHE A 175 -12.19 -10.59 -18.36
C PHE A 175 -11.55 -9.38 -17.68
N LEU A 176 -11.89 -9.16 -16.41
CA LEU A 176 -11.20 -8.17 -15.59
C LEU A 176 -9.85 -8.72 -15.12
N TYR A 177 -8.81 -7.89 -15.16
CA TYR A 177 -7.47 -8.27 -14.72
C TYR A 177 -6.66 -7.06 -14.24
N TRP A 178 -5.77 -7.25 -13.28
CA TRP A 178 -4.73 -6.27 -12.99
C TRP A 178 -3.55 -6.45 -13.95
N ASP A 179 -3.16 -5.38 -14.65
CA ASP A 179 -1.92 -5.40 -15.44
C ASP A 179 -0.70 -5.58 -14.52
N SER A 180 0.29 -6.35 -14.97
CA SER A 180 1.47 -6.67 -14.17
C SER A 180 2.25 -5.45 -13.64
N ARG A 181 2.14 -4.28 -14.30
CA ARG A 181 2.72 -3.00 -13.87
C ARG A 181 2.08 -2.43 -12.59
N PHE A 182 0.95 -2.99 -12.13
CA PHE A 182 0.30 -2.58 -10.89
C PHE A 182 0.87 -3.26 -9.64
N PHE A 183 1.48 -4.45 -9.77
CA PHE A 183 2.03 -5.22 -8.65
C PHE A 183 3.22 -4.51 -7.94
N PRO A 184 3.36 -4.63 -6.61
CA PRO A 184 2.38 -5.20 -5.69
C PRO A 184 1.11 -4.35 -5.62
N LEU A 185 -0.05 -5.01 -5.62
CA LEU A 185 -1.36 -4.36 -5.52
C LEU A 185 -1.49 -3.78 -4.12
N SER A 186 -1.48 -2.46 -4.05
CA SER A 186 -1.74 -1.72 -2.82
C SER A 186 -3.19 -1.83 -2.41
N TYR A 187 -3.45 -1.88 -1.11
CA TYR A 187 -4.77 -1.62 -0.56
C TYR A 187 -4.68 -0.85 0.75
N TYR A 188 -5.76 -0.17 1.10
CA TYR A 188 -5.95 0.54 2.36
C TYR A 188 -7.15 -0.04 3.14
N ILE A 189 -7.17 0.18 4.45
CA ILE A 189 -8.33 -0.11 5.30
C ILE A 189 -8.92 1.21 5.79
N ALA A 190 -10.23 1.43 5.62
CA ALA A 190 -10.87 2.67 6.03
C ALA A 190 -10.91 2.79 7.56
N ALA A 191 -10.01 3.58 8.15
CA ALA A 191 -9.90 3.65 9.61
C ALA A 191 -11.20 4.06 10.33
N PRO A 192 -12.03 5.00 9.82
CA PRO A 192 -13.31 5.35 10.45
C PRO A 192 -14.24 4.14 10.63
N SER A 193 -14.16 3.16 9.73
CA SER A 193 -14.93 1.93 9.75
C SER A 193 -14.37 0.83 10.67
N PHE A 194 -13.06 0.86 10.98
CA PHE A 194 -12.36 -0.23 11.67
C PHE A 194 -11.65 0.16 12.97
N ARG A 195 -11.68 1.43 13.41
CA ARG A 195 -10.93 1.96 14.57
C ARG A 195 -11.07 1.17 15.88
N ASN A 196 -12.17 0.43 16.08
CA ASN A 196 -12.39 -0.38 17.29
C ASN A 196 -12.43 -1.90 17.02
N LEU A 197 -11.90 -2.36 15.87
CA LEU A 197 -11.99 -3.74 15.38
C LEU A 197 -10.61 -4.30 14.97
N PRO A 198 -9.57 -4.28 15.82
CA PRO A 198 -8.22 -4.71 15.45
C PRO A 198 -8.14 -6.18 15.02
N ASN A 199 -8.99 -7.05 15.57
CA ASN A 199 -9.11 -8.44 15.14
C ASN A 199 -9.68 -8.59 13.71
N PHE A 200 -10.49 -7.63 13.24
CA PHE A 200 -10.99 -7.63 11.87
C PHE A 200 -9.87 -7.25 10.89
N VAL A 201 -8.96 -6.36 11.28
CA VAL A 201 -7.78 -5.99 10.47
C VAL A 201 -6.89 -7.20 10.20
N THR A 202 -6.56 -7.99 11.24
CA THR A 202 -5.80 -9.25 11.05
C THR A 202 -6.53 -10.23 10.13
N ALA A 203 -7.85 -10.38 10.27
CA ALA A 203 -8.65 -11.27 9.43
C ALA A 203 -8.75 -10.80 7.96
N ILE A 204 -8.72 -9.49 7.71
CA ILE A 204 -8.59 -8.90 6.36
C ILE A 204 -7.23 -9.25 5.76
N GLU A 205 -6.15 -9.06 6.52
CA GLU A 205 -4.78 -9.33 6.07
C GLU A 205 -4.56 -10.82 5.77
N ASP A 206 -5.09 -11.71 6.60
CA ASP A 206 -5.11 -13.16 6.33
C ASP A 206 -5.93 -13.51 5.07
N SER A 207 -6.97 -12.74 4.73
CA SER A 207 -7.76 -12.94 3.50
C SER A 207 -6.96 -12.61 2.24
N PHE A 208 -6.22 -11.49 2.22
CA PHE A 208 -5.31 -11.16 1.11
C PHE A 208 -4.15 -12.17 1.01
N LYS A 209 -3.62 -12.61 2.15
CA LYS A 209 -2.58 -13.63 2.25
C LYS A 209 -2.98 -14.97 1.63
N THR A 210 -4.23 -15.40 1.84
CA THR A 210 -4.76 -16.65 1.25
C THR A 210 -4.63 -16.70 -0.28
N TRP A 211 -4.75 -15.56 -0.97
CA TRP A 211 -4.53 -15.48 -2.43
C TRP A 211 -3.05 -15.30 -2.84
N ARG A 212 -2.24 -14.64 -1.99
CA ARG A 212 -0.80 -14.37 -2.23
C ARG A 212 0.08 -15.61 -2.11
N ASP A 213 -0.17 -16.47 -1.12
CA ASP A 213 0.80 -17.49 -0.67
C ASP A 213 0.86 -18.75 -1.57
N LEU A 214 0.12 -18.79 -2.70
CA LEU A 214 0.12 -19.89 -3.69
C LEU A 214 1.42 -19.97 -4.50
N GLU A 215 2.19 -21.06 -4.38
CA GLU A 215 3.59 -21.16 -4.86
C GLU A 215 3.84 -20.75 -6.32
N ASP A 216 2.94 -21.09 -7.25
CA ASP A 216 3.14 -20.95 -8.71
C ASP A 216 2.41 -19.75 -9.35
N VAL A 217 1.68 -18.96 -8.57
CA VAL A 217 1.10 -17.68 -8.99
C VAL A 217 1.91 -16.53 -8.40
N LYS A 218 2.18 -15.46 -9.15
CA LYS A 218 3.04 -14.35 -8.71
C LYS A 218 2.29 -13.04 -8.42
N VAL A 219 1.01 -13.16 -8.06
CA VAL A 219 0.19 -12.09 -7.50
C VAL A 219 0.77 -11.66 -6.15
N GLU A 220 0.89 -10.36 -5.95
CA GLU A 220 1.42 -9.77 -4.73
C GLU A 220 0.56 -8.61 -4.24
N PHE A 221 0.33 -8.55 -2.94
CA PHE A 221 -0.45 -7.51 -2.28
C PHE A 221 0.38 -6.79 -1.24
N ILE A 222 0.07 -5.52 -1.01
CA ILE A 222 0.74 -4.73 0.02
C ILE A 222 -0.25 -3.80 0.73
N SER A 223 -0.40 -3.98 2.04
CA SER A 223 -1.16 -3.05 2.88
C SER A 223 -0.39 -1.73 2.94
N LEU A 224 -1.02 -0.65 2.50
CA LEU A 224 -0.55 0.72 2.73
C LEU A 224 -1.09 1.30 4.04
N GLY A 225 -1.74 0.45 4.84
CA GLY A 225 -2.24 0.76 6.18
C GLY A 225 -3.65 1.31 6.11
N CYS A 226 -3.97 2.20 7.04
CA CYS A 226 -5.31 2.74 7.16
C CYS A 226 -5.38 4.19 6.70
N ASN A 227 -6.42 4.54 5.93
CA ASN A 227 -6.67 5.88 5.41
C ASN A 227 -7.91 6.51 6.07
N GLN A 228 -8.29 7.72 5.64
CA GLN A 228 -9.57 8.35 5.99
C GLN A 228 -10.59 8.30 4.85
N SER A 229 -10.30 7.59 3.75
CA SER A 229 -11.26 7.46 2.66
C SER A 229 -12.35 6.48 3.08
N THR A 230 -13.59 6.88 2.84
CA THR A 230 -14.79 6.03 2.87
C THR A 230 -15.52 6.11 1.53
N LYS A 231 -14.83 6.61 0.49
CA LYS A 231 -15.33 6.75 -0.87
C LYS A 231 -15.26 5.42 -1.60
N ASN A 232 -16.13 5.26 -2.57
CA ASN A 232 -16.14 4.16 -3.52
C ASN A 232 -16.13 4.79 -4.92
N GLU A 233 -14.95 5.16 -5.38
CA GLU A 233 -14.70 6.04 -6.53
C GLU A 233 -13.39 5.60 -7.22
N ASN A 234 -13.19 5.98 -8.49
CA ASN A 234 -11.90 5.76 -9.16
C ASN A 234 -10.91 6.87 -8.74
N ASP A 235 -10.39 6.77 -7.52
CA ASP A 235 -9.51 7.77 -6.88
C ASP A 235 -8.04 7.29 -6.69
N ASN A 236 -7.72 6.12 -7.27
CA ASN A 236 -6.45 5.38 -7.21
C ASN A 236 -6.18 4.77 -5.81
N LEU A 237 -7.20 4.64 -4.95
CA LEU A 237 -7.10 4.11 -3.59
C LEU A 237 -8.01 2.90 -3.34
N ASN A 238 -7.66 1.74 -3.90
CA ASN A 238 -8.13 0.42 -3.48
C ASN A 238 -8.41 0.32 -1.95
N THR A 239 -9.65 0.54 -1.49
CA THR A 239 -9.95 0.67 -0.06
C THR A 239 -10.97 -0.38 0.40
N LEU A 240 -10.71 -1.01 1.54
CA LEU A 240 -11.67 -1.87 2.23
C LEU A 240 -12.45 -1.07 3.29
N ILE A 241 -13.78 -1.05 3.15
CA ILE A 241 -14.69 -0.16 3.88
C ILE A 241 -15.80 -1.01 4.52
N LEU A 242 -16.06 -0.80 5.80
CA LEU A 242 -17.27 -1.33 6.47
C LEU A 242 -18.29 -0.20 6.61
N LEU A 243 -19.45 -0.37 5.96
CA LEU A 243 -20.56 0.59 5.96
C LEU A 243 -21.64 0.15 6.95
N SER A 244 -21.68 0.77 8.12
CA SER A 244 -22.69 0.52 9.16
C SER A 244 -24.06 1.17 8.88
N GLU A 245 -24.11 2.10 7.92
CA GLU A 245 -25.30 2.84 7.53
C GLU A 245 -25.30 3.15 6.02
N ASN A 246 -26.45 3.57 5.50
CA ASN A 246 -26.61 4.07 4.13
C ASN A 246 -26.11 3.11 3.02
N TRP A 247 -26.25 1.79 3.23
CA TRP A 247 -25.83 0.76 2.27
C TRP A 247 -26.46 0.99 0.87
N PRO A 248 -25.66 1.25 -0.19
CA PRO A 248 -26.19 1.72 -1.46
C PRO A 248 -26.55 0.60 -2.45
N PHE A 249 -26.48 -0.66 -2.04
CA PHE A 249 -26.77 -1.83 -2.89
C PHE A 249 -28.00 -2.61 -2.39
N THR A 250 -28.30 -3.73 -3.04
CA THR A 250 -29.34 -4.67 -2.62
C THR A 250 -29.12 -5.11 -1.17
N LYS A 251 -30.19 -5.15 -0.36
CA LYS A 251 -30.14 -5.50 1.06
C LYS A 251 -29.57 -6.89 1.35
N SER A 252 -29.67 -7.81 0.38
CA SER A 252 -29.16 -9.18 0.46
C SER A 252 -27.66 -9.32 0.18
N ALA A 253 -26.98 -8.26 -0.30
CA ALA A 253 -25.54 -8.31 -0.53
C ALA A 253 -24.79 -8.13 0.80
N ILE A 254 -24.08 -9.16 1.24
CA ILE A 254 -23.26 -9.14 2.48
C ILE A 254 -22.02 -8.26 2.30
N ALA A 255 -21.46 -8.28 1.09
CA ALA A 255 -20.39 -7.41 0.65
C ALA A 255 -20.51 -7.17 -0.86
N VAL A 256 -19.75 -6.20 -1.37
CA VAL A 256 -19.57 -5.93 -2.80
C VAL A 256 -18.16 -5.40 -3.06
N THR A 257 -17.45 -6.05 -3.96
CA THR A 257 -16.27 -5.47 -4.62
C THR A 257 -16.67 -4.63 -5.84
N ARG A 258 -16.05 -3.46 -5.97
CA ARG A 258 -16.28 -2.47 -7.04
C ARG A 258 -15.02 -2.25 -7.85
N ASN A 259 -14.85 -3.06 -8.89
CA ASN A 259 -13.82 -2.83 -9.90
C ASN A 259 -14.17 -1.60 -10.78
N PHE A 260 -13.19 -0.71 -10.93
CA PHE A 260 -13.13 0.34 -11.95
C PHE A 260 -12.14 -0.10 -13.03
N TYR A 261 -12.59 -0.22 -14.27
CA TYR A 261 -11.81 -0.87 -15.33
C TYR A 261 -11.96 -0.16 -16.68
N VAL A 262 -10.96 -0.34 -17.53
CA VAL A 262 -10.97 0.16 -18.91
C VAL A 262 -12.10 -0.47 -19.71
N SER A 263 -12.98 0.38 -20.25
CA SER A 263 -14.20 -0.05 -20.94
C SER A 263 -14.05 -0.08 -22.47
N GLY A 264 -14.84 -0.94 -23.14
CA GLY A 264 -14.96 -0.95 -24.60
C GLY A 264 -14.05 -1.96 -25.31
N GLU A 265 -13.67 -1.63 -26.55
CA GLU A 265 -12.86 -2.44 -27.47
C GLU A 265 -11.36 -1.99 -27.48
N GLU A 266 -10.92 -1.29 -26.43
CA GLU A 266 -9.52 -0.86 -26.30
C GLU A 266 -8.59 -2.08 -26.11
N SER A 267 -7.31 -1.97 -26.50
CA SER A 267 -6.31 -3.05 -26.40
C SER A 267 -6.02 -3.56 -24.98
N ASN A 268 -6.56 -2.87 -23.98
CA ASN A 268 -6.44 -3.08 -22.54
C ASN A 268 -7.84 -3.17 -21.88
N ALA A 269 -8.90 -3.45 -22.64
CA ALA A 269 -10.25 -3.62 -22.12
C ALA A 269 -10.29 -4.68 -20.99
N GLY A 270 -10.91 -4.33 -19.87
CA GLY A 270 -10.94 -5.15 -18.66
C GLY A 270 -9.75 -4.92 -17.71
N MET A 271 -8.72 -4.16 -18.10
CA MET A 271 -7.66 -3.76 -17.18
C MET A 271 -8.26 -2.98 -16.00
N ILE A 272 -8.15 -3.53 -14.79
CA ILE A 272 -8.57 -2.90 -13.54
C ILE A 272 -7.60 -1.74 -13.24
N LEU A 273 -8.17 -0.63 -12.80
CA LEU A 273 -7.48 0.62 -12.47
C LEU A 273 -7.58 0.91 -10.97
N ASP A 274 -8.74 0.58 -10.39
CA ASP A 274 -9.08 0.76 -8.98
C ASP A 274 -10.09 -0.32 -8.55
N SER A 275 -10.10 -0.71 -7.27
CA SER A 275 -11.03 -1.69 -6.73
C SER A 275 -11.26 -1.51 -5.22
N ASP A 276 -12.47 -1.10 -4.86
CA ASP A 276 -12.91 -1.02 -3.46
C ASP A 276 -13.65 -2.29 -3.00
N ILE A 277 -13.52 -2.64 -1.73
CA ILE A 277 -14.26 -3.75 -1.09
C ILE A 277 -15.18 -3.17 0.00
N LEU A 278 -16.49 -3.29 -0.20
CA LEU A 278 -17.50 -2.71 0.69
C LEU A 278 -18.21 -3.82 1.47
N LEU A 279 -18.12 -3.79 2.80
CA LEU A 279 -18.83 -4.70 3.71
C LEU A 279 -20.12 -4.06 4.23
N ASN A 280 -21.23 -4.81 4.22
CA ASN A 280 -22.55 -4.34 4.62
C ASN A 280 -22.80 -4.50 6.13
N GLY A 281 -22.21 -3.62 6.93
CA GLY A 281 -22.48 -3.53 8.38
C GLY A 281 -23.88 -3.02 8.72
N HIS A 282 -24.63 -2.50 7.75
CA HIS A 282 -25.97 -1.95 7.94
C HIS A 282 -27.05 -3.03 8.07
N PHE A 283 -26.96 -4.11 7.29
CA PHE A 283 -27.89 -5.24 7.33
C PHE A 283 -27.30 -6.52 7.92
N PHE A 284 -25.97 -6.64 8.03
CA PHE A 284 -25.31 -7.86 8.51
C PHE A 284 -24.35 -7.56 9.67
N SER A 285 -24.20 -8.55 10.56
CA SER A 285 -23.21 -8.53 11.64
C SER A 285 -22.06 -9.47 11.31
N PHE A 286 -20.83 -9.01 11.58
CA PHE A 286 -19.60 -9.74 11.31
C PHE A 286 -18.93 -10.24 12.60
N THR A 287 -18.10 -11.28 12.48
CA THR A 287 -17.32 -11.86 13.57
C THR A 287 -15.98 -12.42 13.06
N THR A 288 -15.08 -12.74 13.98
CA THR A 288 -13.85 -13.52 13.73
C THR A 288 -13.86 -14.87 14.46
N THR A 289 -14.86 -15.10 15.32
CA THR A 289 -14.92 -16.18 16.32
C THR A 289 -16.12 -17.13 16.12
N GLN A 290 -16.71 -17.15 14.92
CA GLN A 290 -17.87 -17.99 14.56
C GLN A 290 -19.10 -17.83 15.49
N GLU A 291 -19.31 -16.63 16.02
CA GLU A 291 -20.49 -16.30 16.84
C GLU A 291 -21.82 -16.54 16.09
N THR A 292 -22.77 -17.24 16.71
CA THR A 292 -24.05 -17.65 16.11
C THR A 292 -24.80 -16.49 15.47
N GLY A 293 -25.19 -16.65 14.19
CA GLY A 293 -25.96 -15.65 13.44
C GLY A 293 -25.12 -14.51 12.83
N LYS A 294 -23.79 -14.54 12.97
CA LYS A 294 -22.89 -13.56 12.33
C LYS A 294 -22.10 -14.19 11.17
N HIS A 295 -21.74 -13.37 10.19
CA HIS A 295 -20.86 -13.78 9.10
C HIS A 295 -19.40 -13.67 9.52
N ASP A 296 -18.59 -14.65 9.15
CA ASP A 296 -17.16 -14.60 9.41
C ASP A 296 -16.47 -13.62 8.45
N ILE A 297 -15.76 -12.62 8.98
CA ILE A 297 -15.18 -11.57 8.13
C ILE A 297 -14.07 -12.10 7.21
N GLN A 298 -13.26 -13.08 7.65
CA GLN A 298 -12.24 -13.67 6.78
C GLN A 298 -12.90 -14.48 5.65
N ASN A 299 -13.96 -15.24 5.93
CA ASN A 299 -14.75 -15.96 4.92
C ASN A 299 -15.33 -15.02 3.85
N ILE A 300 -15.86 -13.86 4.25
CA ILE A 300 -16.42 -12.87 3.31
C ILE A 300 -15.31 -12.11 2.57
N VAL A 301 -14.30 -11.58 3.26
CA VAL A 301 -13.24 -10.80 2.61
C VAL A 301 -12.39 -11.66 1.69
N THR A 302 -12.15 -12.95 1.98
CA THR A 302 -11.43 -13.84 1.05
C THR A 302 -12.20 -14.03 -0.27
N HIS A 303 -13.54 -14.04 -0.23
CA HIS A 303 -14.37 -14.04 -1.44
C HIS A 303 -14.25 -12.71 -2.22
N GLU A 304 -14.35 -11.57 -1.52
CA GLU A 304 -14.22 -10.25 -2.15
C GLU A 304 -12.82 -10.01 -2.74
N VAL A 305 -11.75 -10.53 -2.13
CA VAL A 305 -10.39 -10.46 -2.73
C VAL A 305 -10.29 -11.24 -4.04
N GLY A 306 -11.13 -12.26 -4.27
CA GLY A 306 -11.25 -12.90 -5.57
C GLY A 306 -11.83 -11.98 -6.64
N HIS A 307 -12.94 -11.28 -6.33
CA HIS A 307 -13.50 -10.24 -7.22
C HIS A 307 -12.55 -9.07 -7.43
N PHE A 308 -11.76 -8.69 -6.41
CA PHE A 308 -10.71 -7.68 -6.50
C PHE A 308 -9.63 -8.08 -7.49
N LEU A 309 -9.35 -9.38 -7.62
CA LEU A 309 -8.46 -9.95 -8.63
C LEU A 309 -9.13 -10.15 -9.99
N GLY A 310 -10.40 -9.76 -10.17
CA GLY A 310 -11.16 -9.97 -11.40
C GLY A 310 -11.65 -11.41 -11.60
N ILE A 311 -11.63 -12.25 -10.56
CA ILE A 311 -12.20 -13.60 -10.59
C ILE A 311 -13.70 -13.49 -10.33
N GLY A 312 -14.52 -14.19 -11.13
CA GLY A 312 -15.98 -14.19 -10.97
C GLY A 312 -16.45 -15.24 -9.99
N HIS A 313 -17.77 -15.39 -9.84
CA HIS A 313 -18.28 -16.49 -9.05
C HIS A 313 -17.96 -17.86 -9.67
N GLU A 314 -17.94 -18.88 -8.81
CA GLU A 314 -18.00 -20.28 -9.23
C GLU A 314 -19.31 -20.50 -10.02
N ILE A 315 -19.16 -20.92 -11.27
CA ILE A 315 -20.24 -21.20 -12.22
C ILE A 315 -20.14 -22.66 -12.69
N GLU A 316 -21.08 -23.10 -13.54
CA GLU A 316 -21.25 -24.52 -13.87
C GLU A 316 -19.96 -25.23 -14.34
N PRO A 317 -19.57 -26.36 -13.71
CA PRO A 317 -20.27 -27.09 -12.64
C PRO A 317 -20.09 -26.43 -11.25
N ILE A 318 -21.19 -25.98 -10.63
CA ILE A 318 -21.12 -25.26 -9.35
C ILE A 318 -20.56 -26.15 -8.24
N ASN A 319 -19.42 -25.77 -7.67
CA ASN A 319 -18.89 -26.36 -6.45
C ASN A 319 -19.31 -25.53 -5.22
N THR A 320 -20.03 -26.14 -4.29
CA THR A 320 -20.53 -25.43 -3.10
C THR A 320 -19.45 -25.06 -2.08
N ASP A 321 -18.26 -25.65 -2.17
CA ASP A 321 -17.14 -25.39 -1.26
C ASP A 321 -16.09 -24.43 -1.85
N ALA A 322 -16.35 -23.88 -3.04
CA ALA A 322 -15.55 -22.83 -3.64
C ALA A 322 -15.55 -21.54 -2.80
N THR A 323 -14.40 -20.89 -2.68
CA THR A 323 -14.30 -19.52 -2.16
C THR A 323 -15.18 -18.60 -2.99
N MET A 324 -15.14 -18.74 -4.32
CA MET A 324 -15.93 -17.91 -5.22
C MET A 324 -17.40 -18.33 -5.38
N LEU A 325 -17.94 -19.26 -4.57
CA LEU A 325 -19.39 -19.46 -4.54
C LEU A 325 -20.12 -18.16 -4.16
N ALA A 326 -21.11 -17.73 -4.94
CA ALA A 326 -21.84 -16.48 -4.72
C ALA A 326 -22.57 -16.37 -3.36
N ASN A 327 -22.96 -17.51 -2.78
CA ASN A 327 -23.70 -17.57 -1.52
C ASN A 327 -22.75 -17.73 -0.34
N ALA A 328 -22.99 -17.03 0.76
CA ALA A 328 -22.34 -17.25 2.05
C ALA A 328 -23.41 -17.23 3.15
N VAL A 329 -23.42 -18.22 4.03
CA VAL A 329 -24.34 -18.28 5.18
C VAL A 329 -23.67 -17.76 6.45
N ALA A 330 -24.46 -17.39 7.45
CA ALA A 330 -23.92 -17.09 8.78
C ALA A 330 -23.18 -18.31 9.34
N ASN A 331 -22.15 -18.07 10.17
CA ASN A 331 -21.27 -19.09 10.75
C ASN A 331 -20.40 -19.90 9.75
N GLU A 332 -20.47 -19.63 8.46
CA GLU A 332 -19.58 -20.24 7.46
C GLU A 332 -18.12 -19.75 7.61
N THR A 333 -17.16 -20.67 7.55
CA THR A 333 -15.71 -20.37 7.57
C THR A 333 -14.90 -21.06 6.46
N LYS A 334 -15.52 -21.86 5.60
CA LYS A 334 -14.82 -22.68 4.60
C LYS A 334 -14.09 -21.86 3.52
N LYS A 335 -14.52 -20.63 3.27
CA LYS A 335 -13.92 -19.71 2.29
C LYS A 335 -12.68 -18.98 2.80
N ARG A 336 -12.28 -19.18 4.07
CA ARG A 336 -10.97 -18.72 4.59
C ARG A 336 -9.78 -19.33 3.84
N SER A 337 -10.00 -20.42 3.12
CA SER A 337 -9.06 -21.14 2.25
C SER A 337 -9.63 -21.25 0.83
N LEU A 338 -8.75 -21.37 -0.17
CA LEU A 338 -9.12 -21.53 -1.58
C LEU A 338 -9.46 -22.97 -1.95
N HIS A 339 -10.50 -23.15 -2.75
CA HIS A 339 -10.81 -24.41 -3.45
C HIS A 339 -9.94 -24.53 -4.72
N PRO A 340 -9.63 -25.75 -5.23
CA PRO A 340 -8.83 -25.92 -6.44
C PRO A 340 -9.35 -25.18 -7.69
N ASN A 341 -10.65 -24.92 -7.80
CA ASN A 341 -11.23 -24.11 -8.87
C ASN A 341 -10.79 -22.64 -8.77
N ASP A 342 -10.85 -22.04 -7.57
CA ASP A 342 -10.40 -20.66 -7.31
C ASP A 342 -8.91 -20.50 -7.66
N VAL A 343 -8.09 -21.47 -7.23
CA VAL A 343 -6.64 -21.52 -7.55
C VAL A 343 -6.41 -21.66 -9.06
N SER A 344 -7.25 -22.45 -9.75
CA SER A 344 -7.14 -22.64 -11.21
C SER A 344 -7.55 -21.38 -11.98
N ALA A 345 -8.58 -20.66 -11.53
CA ALA A 345 -8.97 -19.37 -12.09
C ALA A 345 -7.87 -18.32 -11.90
N LEU A 346 -7.27 -18.25 -10.70
CA LEU A 346 -6.14 -17.36 -10.43
C LEU A 346 -4.93 -17.68 -11.33
N ARG A 347 -4.59 -18.97 -11.49
CA ARG A 347 -3.55 -19.42 -12.42
C ARG A 347 -3.87 -19.04 -13.87
N ALA A 348 -5.12 -19.17 -14.31
CA ALA A 348 -5.51 -18.81 -15.66
C ALA A 348 -5.37 -17.29 -15.94
N GLY A 349 -5.71 -16.43 -14.97
CA GLY A 349 -5.56 -14.98 -15.08
C GLY A 349 -4.13 -14.47 -14.88
N TYR A 350 -3.35 -15.12 -14.00
CA TYR A 350 -2.09 -14.58 -13.47
C TYR A 350 -0.90 -15.57 -13.53
N ALA A 351 -0.93 -16.56 -14.42
CA ALA A 351 0.21 -17.45 -14.67
C ALA A 351 1.47 -16.65 -15.04
N GLY A 352 2.48 -16.70 -14.17
CA GLY A 352 3.79 -16.12 -14.42
C GLY A 352 3.91 -14.59 -14.28
N VAL A 353 2.83 -13.84 -14.05
CA VAL A 353 2.83 -12.36 -13.99
C VAL A 353 3.14 -11.83 -12.58
N GLY A 354 4.17 -10.97 -12.47
CA GLY A 354 4.68 -10.46 -11.19
C GLY A 354 5.97 -11.14 -10.72
N GLN A 355 6.45 -10.79 -9.52
CA GLN A 355 7.52 -11.47 -8.79
C GLN A 355 7.04 -11.68 -7.36
N LYS A 356 7.23 -12.86 -6.77
CA LYS A 356 6.97 -13.04 -5.33
C LYS A 356 7.94 -12.24 -4.46
N PHE A 357 7.45 -11.76 -3.33
CA PHE A 357 8.21 -10.95 -2.37
C PHE A 357 8.27 -11.62 -0.99
N GLU A 358 9.48 -11.88 -0.51
CA GLU A 358 9.70 -12.50 0.81
C GLU A 358 9.75 -11.45 1.94
N GLY A 359 9.01 -11.70 3.01
CA GLY A 359 9.27 -11.08 4.32
C GLY A 359 8.67 -9.69 4.52
N HIS A 360 7.43 -9.47 4.09
CA HIS A 360 6.69 -8.22 4.33
C HIS A 360 5.48 -8.46 5.25
N ASN A 361 5.72 -8.27 6.55
CA ASN A 361 4.68 -8.16 7.57
C ASN A 361 4.45 -6.68 7.80
N ILE A 362 3.40 -6.13 7.19
CA ILE A 362 3.07 -4.72 7.24
C ILE A 362 1.59 -4.67 7.57
N HIS A 363 1.33 -4.49 8.86
CA HIS A 363 0.00 -4.58 9.43
C HIS A 363 -0.53 -3.19 9.72
N CYS A 364 -1.82 -2.94 9.50
CA CYS A 364 -2.42 -1.73 10.06
C CYS A 364 -2.63 -1.93 11.56
N ASP A 365 -2.12 -1.02 12.38
CA ASP A 365 -2.63 -0.86 13.74
C ASP A 365 -3.78 0.14 13.72
N VAL A 366 -4.85 -0.19 14.44
CA VAL A 366 -6.02 0.67 14.67
C VAL A 366 -6.36 0.77 16.17
N SER A 367 -5.62 0.09 17.03
CA SER A 367 -6.03 -0.23 18.41
C SER A 367 -6.02 0.95 19.39
N ASN A 368 -5.26 2.02 19.12
CA ASN A 368 -4.99 3.09 20.09
C ASN A 368 -4.79 4.46 19.39
N ASP A 369 -5.73 4.87 18.52
CA ASP A 369 -5.72 6.10 17.70
C ASP A 369 -4.54 6.30 16.73
N ASN A 370 -3.44 5.55 16.89
CA ASN A 370 -2.46 5.31 15.84
C ASN A 370 -3.14 4.59 14.68
N VAL A 371 -3.28 5.29 13.56
CA VAL A 371 -3.86 4.78 12.32
C VAL A 371 -2.73 4.73 11.29
N GLY A 372 -2.13 3.54 11.10
CA GLY A 372 -0.89 3.46 10.32
C GLY A 372 -0.34 2.06 10.13
N CYS A 373 0.62 1.92 9.21
CA CYS A 373 1.38 0.68 9.07
C CYS A 373 2.42 0.55 10.19
N LEU A 374 2.45 -0.60 10.85
CA LEU A 374 3.68 -1.07 11.50
C LEU A 374 4.56 -1.73 10.45
N ALA A 375 5.51 -0.96 9.91
CA ALA A 375 6.57 -1.51 9.07
C ALA A 375 7.55 -2.32 9.95
N VAL A 376 7.55 -3.64 9.83
CA VAL A 376 8.51 -4.49 10.55
C VAL A 376 9.92 -4.22 10.02
N HIS A 377 10.70 -3.48 10.81
CA HIS A 377 12.10 -3.19 10.51
C HIS A 377 12.89 -4.50 10.49
N SER A 378 13.44 -4.88 9.33
CA SER A 378 14.10 -6.18 9.15
C SER A 378 15.36 -6.30 10.02
N ARG A 379 15.25 -6.92 11.20
CA ARG A 379 16.37 -7.34 12.03
C ARG A 379 16.80 -8.78 11.69
N ASP A 380 17.29 -8.94 10.47
CA ASP A 380 18.05 -10.13 10.07
C ASP A 380 19.55 -9.83 10.04
N ILE A 381 20.08 -9.37 11.17
CA ILE A 381 21.51 -9.48 11.45
C ILE A 381 21.71 -10.81 12.18
N LYS A 382 21.94 -11.88 11.40
CA LYS A 382 22.47 -13.13 11.95
C LYS A 382 23.76 -12.81 12.69
N SER A 383 23.76 -13.03 13.99
CA SER A 383 24.91 -12.81 14.87
C SER A 383 25.95 -13.91 14.65
N ASN A 384 26.70 -13.81 13.55
CA ASN A 384 27.92 -14.57 13.37
C ASN A 384 28.92 -14.11 14.44
N ARG A 385 28.94 -14.88 15.53
CA ARG A 385 29.94 -14.80 16.60
C ARG A 385 31.32 -15.00 15.95
N PHE A 386 32.07 -13.91 15.76
CA PHE A 386 33.48 -14.05 15.44
C PHE A 386 34.19 -14.66 16.64
N GLY A 387 34.68 -15.89 16.46
CA GLY A 387 35.35 -16.64 17.51
C GLY A 387 36.64 -15.95 17.96
N TRP A 388 36.90 -16.00 19.26
CA TRP A 388 38.21 -15.66 19.81
C TRP A 388 39.27 -16.65 19.30
N PRO A 389 40.46 -16.19 18.89
CA PRO A 389 41.67 -17.00 18.95
C PRO A 389 42.34 -16.80 20.32
N LEU A 390 42.36 -17.87 21.12
CA LEU A 390 43.21 -17.99 22.31
C LEU A 390 44.48 -18.80 21.97
N PHE A 391 45.56 -18.55 22.72
CA PHE A 391 46.91 -19.16 22.65
C PHE A 391 47.80 -18.66 21.49
N LEU A 392 49.00 -18.11 21.73
CA LEU A 392 50.08 -18.62 22.61
C LEU A 392 50.90 -17.52 23.34
N ILE A 393 51.48 -17.91 24.48
CA ILE A 393 52.41 -17.20 25.40
C ILE A 393 53.78 -17.96 25.22
N PRO A 394 55.02 -17.38 25.27
CA PRO A 394 55.55 -16.71 26.49
C PRO A 394 56.72 -15.69 26.41
N LEU A 395 57.05 -15.16 27.60
CA LEU A 395 58.40 -14.94 28.20
C LEU A 395 59.13 -13.58 28.07
N LEU A 396 59.17 -12.86 29.21
CA LEU A 396 60.25 -12.03 29.83
C LEU A 396 59.62 -10.89 30.67
N GLY A 397 60.01 -10.57 31.90
CA GLY A 397 60.95 -11.24 32.81
C GLY A 397 61.51 -10.33 33.93
N ILE A 398 61.00 -10.50 35.17
CA ILE A 398 61.65 -10.17 36.47
C ILE A 398 61.75 -8.68 36.89
N ILE A 399 61.84 -8.48 38.22
CA ILE A 399 62.17 -7.26 39.03
C ILE A 399 60.89 -6.51 39.51
N LEU A 400 60.62 -6.30 40.82
CA LEU A 400 61.31 -6.71 42.07
C LEU A 400 60.32 -6.97 43.25
N ILE A 401 60.78 -6.87 44.51
CA ILE A 401 60.13 -7.25 45.78
C ILE A 401 60.33 -6.15 46.84
N LYS A 402 59.32 -5.84 47.69
CA LYS A 402 59.50 -5.74 49.16
C LYS A 402 58.21 -5.65 50.00
N LYS A 403 58.28 -6.23 51.20
CA LYS A 403 57.21 -6.37 52.20
C LYS A 403 57.15 -5.15 53.14
N GLY A 404 55.94 -4.91 53.68
CA GLY A 404 55.74 -4.87 55.14
C GLY A 404 55.67 -3.51 55.83
N LEU A 405 54.57 -3.28 56.54
CA LEU A 405 54.48 -2.27 57.61
C LEU A 405 55.56 -2.50 58.67
N ARG A 406 56.13 -1.41 59.20
CA ARG A 406 56.62 -1.36 60.59
C ARG A 406 55.72 -0.41 61.38
N ARG A 407 55.26 -0.86 62.55
CA ARG A 407 54.64 0.00 63.57
C ARG A 407 55.71 0.86 64.24
N GLY A 408 55.28 2.00 64.79
CA GLY A 408 56.13 2.85 65.63
C GLY A 408 56.48 2.18 66.97
N LEU A 409 57.54 2.69 67.58
CA LEU A 409 57.82 2.58 69.01
C LEU A 409 57.08 3.68 69.78
N ASP A 410 56.87 3.44 71.07
CA ASP A 410 56.65 4.38 72.19
C ASP A 410 55.49 5.41 72.02
N SER A 411 54.47 5.48 72.88
CA SER A 411 54.52 5.38 74.35
C SER A 411 53.10 5.38 74.98
N ILE A 412 52.93 4.57 76.05
CA ILE A 412 51.88 4.58 77.11
C ILE A 412 50.42 4.50 76.63
#